data_AF-A0A7C0VFM0-F1
#
_entry.id   AF-A0A7C0VFM0-F1
#
_cell.length_a   1.000
_cell.length_b   1.000
_cell.length_c   1.000
_cell.angle_alpha   90.00
_cell.angle_beta   90.00
_cell.angle_gamma   90.00
#
_symmetry.space_group_name_H-M   'P 1'
#
loop_
_entity.id
_entity.type
_entity.pdbx_description
1 polymer ?
#
loop_
_entity_poly.entity_id
_entity_poly.type
_entity_poly.pdbx_seq_one_letter_code
_entity_poly.pdbx_strand_id
1 'polypeptide(L)'
;MDDKHLEITVANHKEGTDKTTIAVNLALILEKYYPLQFLDCDVDAANLYLLRPQLEESYQFAGGEKAKVYFGKCTGCGECLKACRFSAIKESKQPEEK
;
A
#
# COMPACT_ATOMS: atom_id res chain seq x y z
N MET A 1 -27.27 11.22 -8.74
CA MET A 1 -26.51 11.17 -7.48
C MET A 1 -25.43 12.23 -7.59
N ASP A 2 -25.76 13.45 -7.21
CA ASP A 2 -24.77 14.52 -7.03
C ASP A 2 -24.60 14.72 -5.52
N ASP A 3 -24.12 13.69 -4.83
CA ASP A 3 -23.65 13.83 -3.46
C ASP A 3 -22.22 14.37 -3.52
N LYS A 4 -22.10 15.70 -3.41
CA LYS A 4 -20.79 16.37 -3.36
C LYS A 4 -20.11 16.05 -2.03
N HIS A 5 -19.23 15.06 -2.05
CA HIS A 5 -18.28 14.83 -0.97
C HIS A 5 -17.03 15.70 -1.16
N LEU A 6 -16.55 16.28 -0.06
CA LEU A 6 -15.26 16.97 -0.04
C LEU A 6 -14.16 15.93 0.23
N GLU A 7 -13.29 15.71 -0.75
CA GLU A 7 -12.14 14.82 -0.62
C GLU A 7 -10.89 15.62 -0.27
N ILE A 8 -10.17 15.20 0.78
CA ILE A 8 -8.91 15.82 1.21
C ILE A 8 -7.85 14.74 1.30
N THR A 9 -6.85 14.80 0.41
CA THR A 9 -5.70 13.90 0.42
C THR A 9 -4.51 14.55 1.11
N VAL A 10 -3.94 13.88 2.11
CA VAL A 10 -2.67 14.28 2.73
C VAL A 10 -1.56 13.38 2.18
N ALA A 11 -0.69 13.94 1.33
CA ALA A 11 0.37 13.20 0.67
C ALA A 11 1.73 13.92 0.78
N ASN A 12 2.81 13.16 0.71
CA ASN A 12 4.17 13.67 0.53
C ASN A 12 5.07 12.55 -0.05
N HIS A 13 6.23 12.92 -0.58
CA HIS A 13 7.18 12.08 -1.29
C HIS A 13 8.29 11.47 -0.41
N LYS A 14 8.40 11.84 0.88
CA LYS A 14 9.45 11.34 1.80
C LYS A 14 8.87 10.72 3.07
N GLU A 15 9.57 9.73 3.63
CA GLU A 15 9.26 9.16 4.94
C GLU A 15 9.59 10.15 6.07
N GLY A 16 8.93 10.02 7.23
CA GLY A 16 9.25 10.79 8.44
C GLY A 16 8.79 12.25 8.47
N THR A 17 7.78 12.63 7.67
CA THR A 17 7.27 14.01 7.65
C THR A 17 5.93 14.18 8.37
N ASP A 18 5.61 13.28 9.30
CA ASP A 18 4.43 13.38 10.17
C ASP A 18 3.09 13.55 9.42
N LYS A 19 2.96 12.97 8.21
CA LYS A 19 1.73 13.07 7.41
C LYS A 19 0.53 12.51 8.16
N THR A 20 0.72 11.36 8.81
CA THR A 20 -0.30 10.73 9.65
C THR A 20 -0.72 11.66 10.78
N THR A 21 0.23 12.34 11.43
CA THR A 21 -0.06 13.34 12.47
C THR A 21 -0.94 14.47 11.95
N ILE A 22 -0.63 15.03 10.77
CA ILE A 22 -1.44 16.09 10.16
C ILE A 22 -2.83 15.56 9.80
N ALA A 23 -2.91 14.43 9.12
CA ALA A 23 -4.18 13.82 8.68
C ALA A 23 -5.10 13.54 9.88
N VAL A 24 -4.55 13.00 10.97
CA VAL A 24 -5.27 12.69 12.20
C VAL A 24 -5.78 13.96 12.88
N ASN A 25 -4.93 14.96 13.08
CA ASN A 25 -5.35 16.19 13.75
C ASN A 25 -6.43 16.92 12.94
N LEU A 26 -6.32 16.91 11.62
CA LEU A 26 -7.36 17.45 10.73
C LEU A 26 -8.67 16.68 10.89
N ALA A 27 -8.63 15.34 10.89
CA ALA A 27 -9.80 14.51 11.08
C ALA A 27 -10.49 14.75 12.44
N LEU A 28 -9.73 14.83 13.53
CA LEU A 28 -10.24 15.10 14.89
C LEU A 28 -10.90 16.48 15.05
N ILE A 29 -10.49 17.46 14.24
CA ILE A 29 -11.14 18.77 14.21
C ILE A 29 -12.43 18.67 13.39
N LEU A 30 -12.37 18.06 12.20
CA LEU A 30 -13.51 17.99 11.27
C LEU A 30 -14.64 17.11 11.77
N GLU A 31 -14.36 16.01 12.49
CA GLU A 31 -15.39 15.11 13.04
C GLU A 31 -16.35 15.82 14.02
N LYS A 32 -15.95 16.97 14.58
CA LYS A 32 -16.79 17.81 15.45
C LYS A 32 -17.88 18.57 14.69
N TYR A 33 -17.71 18.74 13.37
CA TYR A 33 -18.57 19.59 12.55
C TYR A 33 -19.24 18.82 11.41
N TYR A 34 -18.62 17.74 10.93
CA TYR A 34 -19.09 16.99 9.76
C TYR A 34 -18.96 15.48 9.98
N PRO A 35 -19.88 14.67 9.43
CA PRO A 35 -19.66 13.23 9.33
C PRO A 35 -18.43 12.98 8.45
N LEU A 36 -17.47 12.23 8.98
CA LEU A 36 -16.17 12.03 8.35
C LEU A 36 -15.94 10.56 8.05
N GLN A 37 -15.40 10.28 6.86
CA GLN A 37 -14.79 9.00 6.53
C GLN A 37 -13.28 9.22 6.50
N PHE A 38 -12.53 8.32 7.14
CA PHE A 38 -11.09 8.45 7.25
C PHE A 38 -10.41 7.15 6.83
N LEU A 39 -9.39 7.28 5.97
CA LEU A 39 -8.70 6.16 5.36
C LEU A 39 -7.19 6.37 5.48
N ASP A 40 -6.49 5.36 5.98
CA ASP A 40 -5.03 5.33 6.05
C ASP A 40 -4.51 4.46 4.90
N CYS A 41 -4.03 5.13 3.85
CA CYS A 41 -3.51 4.49 2.63
C CYS A 41 -1.99 4.25 2.69
N ASP A 42 -1.36 4.36 3.86
CA ASP A 42 0.06 4.05 4.01
C ASP A 42 0.26 2.53 4.07
N VAL A 43 0.74 1.95 2.97
CA VAL A 43 0.97 0.50 2.84
C VAL A 43 2.01 0.00 3.85
N ASP A 44 3.00 0.83 4.19
CA ASP A 44 4.14 0.42 5.01
C ASP A 44 3.93 0.74 6.50
N ALA A 45 3.12 1.75 6.82
CA ALA A 45 2.97 2.27 8.17
C ALA A 45 1.54 2.73 8.54
N ALA A 46 0.50 2.02 8.08
CA ALA A 46 -0.87 2.28 8.51
C ALA A 46 -1.04 2.13 10.03
N ASN A 47 -1.31 3.25 10.72
CA ASN A 47 -1.34 3.34 12.18
C ASN A 47 -2.59 4.05 12.73
N LEU A 48 -3.54 4.42 11.87
CA LEU A 48 -4.80 5.05 12.27
C LEU A 48 -5.58 4.29 13.35
N TYR A 49 -5.49 2.96 13.32
CA TYR A 49 -6.18 2.09 14.28
C TYR A 49 -5.79 2.40 15.73
N LEU A 50 -4.62 3.01 15.99
CA LEU A 50 -4.23 3.44 17.34
C LEU A 50 -5.17 4.50 17.94
N LEU A 51 -5.89 5.25 17.09
CA LEU A 51 -6.80 6.31 17.52
C LEU A 51 -8.26 5.83 17.63
N ARG A 52 -8.61 4.81 16.85
CA ARG A 52 -9.90 4.13 16.86
C ARG A 52 -9.63 2.61 16.85
N PRO A 53 -9.27 2.01 18.00
CA PRO A 53 -8.80 0.62 18.05
C PRO A 53 -9.90 -0.42 17.90
N GLN A 54 -11.15 0.00 17.68
CA GLN A 54 -12.27 -0.90 17.48
C GLN A 54 -12.33 -1.32 16.02
N LEU A 55 -12.06 -2.60 15.78
CA LEU A 55 -12.28 -3.24 14.50
C LEU A 55 -13.77 -3.61 14.40
N GLU A 56 -14.51 -2.95 13.52
CA GLU A 56 -15.92 -3.28 13.26
C GLU A 56 -16.04 -4.41 12.24
N GLU A 57 -15.30 -4.32 11.14
CA GLU A 57 -15.38 -5.25 10.03
C GLU A 57 -13.98 -5.56 9.46
N SER A 58 -13.83 -6.75 8.88
CA SER A 58 -12.62 -7.14 8.16
C SER A 58 -12.99 -8.01 6.98
N TYR A 59 -12.25 -7.84 5.89
CA TYR A 59 -12.49 -8.51 4.62
C TYR A 59 -11.22 -9.22 4.19
N GLN A 60 -11.36 -10.36 3.50
CA GLN A 60 -10.20 -10.99 2.89
C GLN A 60 -9.68 -10.09 1.77
N PHE A 61 -8.40 -9.73 1.86
CA PHE A 61 -7.72 -8.96 0.84
C PHE A 61 -7.09 -9.90 -0.19
N ALA A 62 -7.46 -9.75 -1.46
CA ALA A 62 -6.79 -10.39 -2.59
C ALA A 62 -5.93 -9.36 -3.32
N GLY A 63 -4.62 -9.41 -3.08
CA GLY A 63 -3.63 -8.60 -3.79
C GLY A 63 -3.20 -9.22 -5.12
N GLY A 64 -2.40 -8.48 -5.90
CA GLY A 64 -1.81 -9.00 -7.12
C GLY A 64 -0.88 -10.19 -6.85
N GLU A 65 -0.89 -11.20 -7.74
CA GLU A 65 0.03 -12.33 -7.63
C GLU A 65 1.47 -11.88 -7.85
N LYS A 66 2.39 -12.40 -7.02
CA LYS A 66 3.83 -12.25 -7.27
C LYS A 66 4.22 -13.17 -8.41
N ALA A 67 4.72 -12.60 -9.51
CA ALA A 67 5.29 -13.37 -10.60
C ALA A 67 6.44 -14.25 -10.10
N LYS A 68 6.41 -15.55 -10.45
CA LYS A 68 7.47 -16.51 -10.15
C LYS A 68 8.09 -17.01 -11.44
N VAL A 69 9.41 -17.17 -11.46
CA VAL A 69 10.10 -17.81 -12.58
C VAL A 69 9.80 -19.30 -12.55
N TYR A 70 9.17 -19.83 -13.59
CA TYR A 70 9.02 -21.27 -13.75
C TYR A 70 10.28 -21.85 -14.40
N PHE A 71 11.22 -22.30 -13.57
CA PHE A 71 12.54 -22.76 -14.01
C PHE A 71 12.48 -23.91 -15.03
N GLY A 72 11.46 -24.77 -14.98
CA GLY A 72 11.26 -25.84 -15.97
C GLY A 72 10.99 -25.35 -17.41
N LYS A 73 10.59 -24.10 -17.60
CA LYS A 73 10.45 -23.45 -18.93
C LYS A 73 11.43 -22.31 -19.16
N CYS A 74 12.24 -21.97 -18.16
CA CYS A 74 13.18 -20.86 -18.26
C CYS A 74 14.40 -21.30 -19.06
N THR A 75 14.70 -20.56 -20.12
CA THR A 75 15.90 -20.80 -20.95
C THR A 75 17.10 -19.95 -20.51
N GLY A 76 16.94 -19.08 -19.51
CA GLY A 76 17.96 -18.13 -19.10
C GLY A 76 18.16 -16.97 -20.07
N CYS A 77 17.19 -16.66 -20.94
CA CYS A 77 17.32 -15.63 -21.98
C CYS A 77 17.46 -14.18 -21.46
N GLY A 78 17.12 -13.92 -20.19
CA GLY A 78 17.24 -12.59 -19.58
C GLY A 78 16.21 -11.56 -20.05
N GLU A 79 15.22 -11.92 -20.89
CA GLU A 79 14.18 -10.99 -21.32
C GLU A 79 13.36 -10.44 -20.14
N CYS A 80 13.13 -11.27 -19.12
CA CYS A 80 12.46 -10.87 -17.89
C CYS A 80 13.21 -9.74 -17.15
N LEU A 81 14.55 -9.72 -17.19
CA LEU A 81 15.36 -8.65 -16.58
C LEU A 81 15.12 -7.31 -17.30
N LYS A 82 15.05 -7.33 -18.64
CA LYS A 82 14.79 -6.13 -19.46
C LYS A 82 13.38 -5.58 -19.24
N ALA A 83 12.40 -6.47 -19.04
CA ALA A 83 11.02 -6.07 -18.75
C ALA A 83 10.82 -5.56 -17.31
N CYS A 84 11.74 -5.87 -16.39
CA CYS A 84 11.58 -5.57 -14.97
C CYS A 84 11.94 -4.12 -14.65
N ARG A 85 10.95 -3.22 -14.72
CA ARG A 85 11.10 -1.79 -14.41
C ARG A 85 11.56 -1.49 -12.98
N PHE A 86 11.28 -2.40 -12.05
CA PHE A 86 11.51 -2.22 -10.62
C PHE A 86 12.73 -2.99 -10.11
N SER A 87 13.53 -3.59 -11.01
CA SER A 87 14.71 -4.40 -10.64
C SER A 87 14.42 -5.51 -9.62
N ALA A 88 13.19 -6.03 -9.65
CA ALA A 88 12.72 -7.11 -8.77
C ALA A 88 13.28 -8.49 -9.17
N ILE A 89 13.74 -8.65 -10.41
CA ILE A 89 14.39 -9.87 -10.92
C ILE A 89 15.90 -9.61 -10.97
N LYS A 90 16.68 -10.55 -10.43
CA LYS A 90 18.15 -10.53 -10.47
C LYS A 90 18.66 -11.78 -11.16
N GLU A 91 19.86 -11.68 -11.76
CA GLU A 91 20.57 -12.88 -12.20
C GLU A 91 20.83 -13.78 -10.99
N SER A 92 20.26 -14.98 -11.03
CA SER A 92 20.52 -16.03 -10.06
C SER A 92 20.87 -17.30 -10.82
N LYS A 93 21.91 -17.99 -10.37
CA LYS A 93 22.09 -19.41 -10.69
C LYS A 93 20.98 -20.17 -9.94
N GLN A 94 20.51 -21.28 -10.50
CA GLN A 94 19.40 -22.08 -9.96
C GLN A 94 19.43 -22.13 -8.42
N PRO A 95 18.30 -21.97 -7.73
CA PRO A 95 18.27 -22.20 -6.29
C PRO A 95 18.69 -23.65 -6.04
N GLU A 96 19.74 -23.85 -5.25
CA GLU A 96 20.05 -25.16 -4.69
C GLU A 96 18.83 -25.61 -3.87
N GLU A 97 18.26 -26.76 -4.22
CA GLU A 97 17.21 -27.39 -3.42
C GLU A 97 17.76 -27.60 -1.99
N LYS A 98 17.08 -27.00 -1.01
CA LYS A 98 17.19 -27.38 0.40
C LYS A 98 15.87 -27.99 0.84
#